data_AF-C4R6E0-F1
#
_entry.id   AF-C4R6E0-F1
#
_cell.length_a   1.000
_cell.length_b   1.000
_cell.length_c   1.000
_cell.angle_alpha   90.00
_cell.angle_beta   90.00
_cell.angle_gamma   90.00
#
_symmetry.space_group_name_H-M   'P 1'
#
loop_
_entity.id
_entity.type
_entity.pdbx_description
1 polymer ?
#
loop_
_entity_poly.entity_id
_entity_poly.type
_entity_poly.pdbx_seq_one_letter_code
_entity_poly.pdbx_strand_id
1 'polypeptide(L)'
;MADLQGFINHSFPNLPSLERLNLTADSISQKRETLVSKFNQTSSVQIDNAVLLVSKIKEILGSTASDDDKIGQLTQLRHDYGSTDFMVNVIQKFQESVAIRRLQMKSSLLEAIQHQGPFSINSIKEISSNAFQLADSDVNDSLHDTIMDSIEEKKALLNELYHRIDSWDKMDSKDISHFVNINSQLHDLIVLQTLDPVLSASKLHLVAFESLLSTNLQVKFAFHFSGKKKTNNISKPEWWVDYLLKWLDQHASLFNLHFSVSLKDTIYQETFFIDHLITAVREICREKICSDLDMLLAHENQSLLTHFIGELRRLDKSLSDNFYWSSSGFIDTFILENDQVFATWLQNECRFSFNRFDDIINTDLQAFEIDLDSNLKGEVKSTKSSLNLKILIENTTKNYENMNNLNKQLKFLSEIQLALLNSYYQRLEEGLKSFESIYMKRPIDHNSSLNASSIERLFRIICSLKFMIFQLEHWSQELVFVSLWEVINKDRSATDNSSSTTFFYSIISHYQKLVKK
;
A
#
# COMPACT_ATOMS: atom_id res chain seq x y z
N MET A 1 62.53 -103.79 38.62
CA MET A 1 61.73 -104.89 39.19
C MET A 1 61.36 -104.46 40.60
N ALA A 2 60.16 -104.02 40.96
CA ALA A 2 58.83 -103.96 40.35
C ALA A 2 58.12 -102.73 40.98
N ASP A 3 57.52 -101.84 40.20
CA ASP A 3 56.07 -101.78 39.89
C ASP A 3 55.16 -101.74 41.14
N LEU A 4 54.48 -100.61 41.38
CA LEU A 4 53.16 -100.25 40.81
C LEU A 4 52.01 -101.08 41.41
N GLN A 5 51.60 -100.81 42.66
CA GLN A 5 50.25 -101.21 43.13
C GLN A 5 49.78 -100.48 44.40
N GLY A 6 49.62 -99.15 44.34
CA GLY A 6 48.97 -98.40 45.42
C GLY A 6 48.40 -97.02 45.05
N PHE A 7 48.45 -96.62 43.77
CA PHE A 7 48.06 -95.28 43.30
C PHE A 7 46.62 -95.19 42.76
N ILE A 8 45.76 -96.15 43.10
CA ILE A 8 44.35 -96.16 42.68
C ILE A 8 43.51 -96.39 43.93
N ASN A 9 43.09 -95.30 44.59
CA ASN A 9 41.73 -95.12 45.10
C ASN A 9 41.58 -93.81 45.92
N HIS A 10 40.57 -93.03 45.54
CA HIS A 10 39.93 -91.92 46.27
C HIS A 10 40.47 -90.48 46.11
N SER A 11 40.45 -89.99 44.86
CA SER A 11 40.24 -88.56 44.56
C SER A 11 39.31 -88.42 43.35
N PHE A 12 38.08 -88.93 43.47
CA PHE A 12 37.01 -88.67 42.52
C PHE A 12 36.04 -87.63 43.11
N PRO A 13 35.77 -86.50 42.43
CA PRO A 13 34.65 -85.64 42.78
C PRO A 13 33.34 -86.39 42.54
N ASN A 14 32.42 -86.36 43.51
CA ASN A 14 31.13 -87.04 43.44
C ASN A 14 30.34 -86.66 42.16
N LEU A 15 29.74 -87.65 41.47
CA LEU A 15 28.91 -87.48 40.26
C LEU A 15 27.90 -86.28 40.27
N PRO A 16 27.27 -85.86 41.39
CA PRO A 16 26.30 -84.75 41.40
C PRO A 16 26.90 -83.36 41.09
N SER A 17 28.21 -83.16 41.20
CA SER A 17 28.84 -81.87 40.87
C SER A 17 29.04 -81.66 39.37
N LEU A 18 29.16 -82.74 38.59
CA LEU A 18 29.30 -82.66 37.13
C LEU A 18 27.96 -82.34 36.44
N GLU A 19 26.85 -82.89 36.92
CA GLU A 19 25.51 -82.57 36.39
C GLU A 19 25.14 -81.10 36.61
N ARG A 20 25.46 -80.53 37.78
CA ARG A 20 25.25 -79.10 38.04
C ARG A 20 26.11 -78.21 37.13
N LEU A 21 27.37 -78.58 36.89
CA LEU A 21 28.23 -77.85 35.96
C LEU A 21 27.69 -77.92 34.52
N ASN A 22 27.17 -79.08 34.10
CA ASN A 22 26.60 -79.26 32.77
C ASN A 22 25.31 -78.44 32.57
N LEU A 23 24.40 -78.45 33.56
CA LEU A 23 23.19 -77.60 33.54
C LEU A 23 23.53 -76.09 33.53
N THR A 24 24.61 -75.71 34.21
CA THR A 24 25.07 -74.31 34.20
C THR A 24 25.69 -73.93 32.84
N ALA A 25 26.42 -74.86 32.21
CA ALA A 25 26.97 -74.69 30.86
C ALA A 25 25.88 -74.60 29.79
N ASP A 26 24.81 -75.39 29.90
CA ASP A 26 23.64 -75.33 29.00
C ASP A 26 22.91 -74.00 29.15
N SER A 27 22.70 -73.53 30.39
CA SER A 27 22.07 -72.22 30.65
C SER A 27 22.90 -71.05 30.09
N ILE A 28 24.23 -71.12 30.20
CA ILE A 28 25.14 -70.12 29.63
C ILE A 28 25.09 -70.16 28.09
N SER A 29 25.04 -71.35 27.49
CA SER A 29 24.96 -71.52 26.04
C SER A 29 23.63 -70.96 25.49
N GLN A 30 22.52 -71.22 26.17
CA GLN A 30 21.21 -70.70 25.80
C GLN A 30 21.12 -69.17 25.95
N LYS A 31 21.73 -68.60 27.00
CA LYS A 31 21.87 -67.14 27.15
C LYS A 31 22.75 -66.54 26.05
N ARG A 32 23.83 -67.23 25.66
CA ARG A 32 24.70 -66.82 24.55
C ARG A 32 23.93 -66.79 23.24
N GLU A 33 23.18 -67.84 22.92
CA GLU A 33 22.35 -67.89 21.70
C GLU A 33 21.26 -66.80 21.68
N THR A 34 20.63 -66.54 22.82
CA THR A 34 19.62 -65.47 22.94
C THR A 34 20.24 -64.07 22.78
N LEU A 35 21.46 -63.86 23.28
CA LEU A 35 22.18 -62.61 23.09
C LEU A 35 22.65 -62.45 21.64
N VAL A 36 23.12 -63.52 21.02
CA VAL A 36 23.51 -63.53 19.60
C VAL A 36 22.31 -63.28 18.69
N SER A 37 21.15 -63.87 18.98
CA SER A 37 19.93 -63.64 18.18
C SER A 37 19.39 -62.22 18.34
N LYS A 38 19.39 -61.66 19.56
CA LYS A 38 19.06 -60.25 19.81
C LYS A 38 20.05 -59.31 19.12
N PHE A 39 21.34 -59.57 19.22
CA PHE A 39 22.38 -58.79 18.55
C PHE A 39 22.22 -58.81 17.03
N ASN A 40 21.94 -59.98 16.46
CA ASN A 40 21.69 -60.13 15.02
C ASN A 40 20.41 -59.45 14.57
N GLN A 41 19.32 -59.50 15.36
CA GLN A 41 18.07 -58.77 15.07
C GLN A 41 18.26 -57.26 15.18
N THR A 42 18.94 -56.76 16.21
CA THR A 42 19.23 -55.32 16.35
C THR A 42 20.13 -54.84 15.22
N SER A 43 21.11 -55.65 14.80
CA SER A 43 21.98 -55.34 13.66
C SER A 43 21.22 -55.39 12.33
N SER A 44 20.31 -56.35 12.12
CA SER A 44 19.51 -56.42 10.89
C SER A 44 18.55 -55.23 10.77
N VAL A 45 17.88 -54.86 11.86
CA VAL A 45 16.96 -53.69 11.90
C VAL A 45 17.72 -52.38 11.65
N GLN A 46 18.96 -52.24 12.15
CA GLN A 46 19.81 -51.09 11.84
C GLN A 46 20.26 -51.07 10.36
N ILE A 47 20.57 -52.23 9.78
CA ILE A 47 20.92 -52.35 8.35
C ILE A 47 19.72 -52.03 7.47
N ASP A 48 18.54 -52.58 7.76
CA ASP A 48 17.31 -52.34 6.99
C ASP A 48 16.90 -50.87 7.03
N ASN A 49 17.02 -50.21 8.21
CA ASN A 49 16.78 -48.78 8.34
C ASN A 49 17.82 -47.93 7.57
N ALA A 50 19.09 -48.34 7.54
CA ALA A 50 20.12 -47.67 6.75
C ALA A 50 19.88 -47.81 5.24
N VAL A 51 19.46 -49.00 4.78
CA VAL A 51 19.11 -49.24 3.37
C VAL A 51 17.91 -48.41 2.95
N LEU A 52 16.87 -48.34 3.80
CA LEU A 52 15.69 -47.51 3.56
C LEU A 52 16.03 -46.01 3.52
N LEU A 53 16.92 -45.55 4.42
CA LEU A 53 17.39 -44.17 4.44
C LEU A 53 18.13 -43.82 3.14
N VAL A 54 19.03 -44.69 2.68
CA VAL A 54 19.77 -44.51 1.42
C VAL A 54 18.82 -44.52 0.21
N SER A 55 17.78 -45.36 0.21
CA SER A 55 16.81 -45.39 -0.89
C SER A 55 16.01 -44.08 -0.97
N LYS A 56 15.55 -43.55 0.18
CA LYS A 56 14.81 -42.29 0.25
C LYS A 56 15.67 -41.09 -0.16
N ILE A 57 16.93 -41.04 0.26
CA ILE A 57 17.88 -40.01 -0.19
C ILE A 57 18.03 -40.06 -1.72
N LYS A 58 18.19 -41.25 -2.28
CA LYS A 58 18.35 -41.42 -3.74
C LYS A 58 17.11 -40.97 -4.52
N GLU A 59 15.93 -41.24 -3.99
CA GLU A 59 14.66 -40.80 -4.57
C GLU A 59 14.53 -39.27 -4.58
N ILE A 60 14.88 -38.61 -3.47
CA ILE A 60 14.84 -37.15 -3.37
C ILE A 60 15.86 -36.49 -4.31
N LEU A 61 17.08 -37.02 -4.35
CA LEU A 61 18.12 -36.51 -5.26
C LEU A 61 17.74 -36.71 -6.73
N GLY A 62 17.01 -37.79 -7.07
CA GLY A 62 16.50 -38.09 -8.40
C GLY A 62 15.19 -37.39 -8.78
N SER A 63 14.56 -36.66 -7.85
CA SER A 63 13.31 -35.95 -8.10
C SER A 63 13.50 -34.70 -8.97
N THR A 64 12.42 -34.22 -9.58
CA THR A 64 12.37 -32.96 -10.35
C THR A 64 12.13 -31.72 -9.47
N ALA A 65 12.16 -31.86 -8.14
CA ALA A 65 11.95 -30.76 -7.20
C ALA A 65 13.11 -29.74 -7.24
N SER A 66 12.85 -28.50 -6.78
CA SER A 66 13.89 -27.46 -6.70
C SER A 66 15.02 -27.88 -5.75
N ASP A 67 16.20 -27.31 -5.93
CA ASP A 67 17.35 -27.62 -5.07
C ASP A 67 17.07 -27.26 -3.60
N ASP A 68 16.29 -26.20 -3.34
CA ASP A 68 15.87 -25.82 -1.98
C ASP A 68 14.85 -26.79 -1.38
N ASP A 69 13.88 -27.27 -2.18
CA ASP A 69 12.92 -28.29 -1.74
C ASP A 69 13.62 -29.61 -1.41
N LYS A 70 14.63 -30.00 -2.21
CA LYS A 70 15.45 -31.18 -1.94
C LYS A 70 16.24 -31.03 -0.65
N ILE A 71 16.82 -29.86 -0.39
CA ILE A 71 17.49 -29.57 0.89
C ILE A 71 16.48 -29.64 2.05
N GLY A 72 15.27 -29.10 1.88
CA GLY A 72 14.19 -29.18 2.86
C GLY A 72 13.79 -30.63 3.18
N GLN A 73 13.55 -31.45 2.15
CA GLN A 73 13.19 -32.86 2.29
C GLN A 73 14.32 -33.69 2.92
N LEU A 74 15.59 -33.44 2.56
CA LEU A 74 16.74 -34.08 3.20
C LEU A 74 16.90 -33.66 4.67
N THR A 75 16.59 -32.40 5.00
CA THR A 75 16.60 -31.88 6.37
C THR A 75 15.47 -32.49 7.21
N GLN A 76 14.30 -32.72 6.61
CA GLN A 76 13.19 -33.44 7.24
C GLN A 76 13.55 -34.90 7.50
N LEU A 77 14.16 -35.59 6.53
CA LEU A 77 14.67 -36.95 6.73
C LEU A 77 15.70 -37.05 7.85
N ARG A 78 16.54 -36.03 8.02
CA ARG A 78 17.48 -35.94 9.15
C ARG A 78 16.73 -35.86 10.49
N HIS A 79 15.58 -35.20 10.53
CA HIS A 79 14.74 -35.12 11.72
C HIS A 79 14.07 -36.47 12.01
N ASP A 80 13.53 -37.14 10.98
CA ASP A 80 12.74 -38.36 11.11
C ASP A 80 13.58 -39.60 11.47
N TYR A 81 14.83 -39.69 11.00
CA TYR A 81 15.71 -40.87 11.18
C TYR A 81 16.90 -40.61 12.11
N GLY A 82 17.03 -39.40 12.65
CA GLY A 82 18.13 -38.99 13.53
C GLY A 82 19.40 -38.54 12.80
N SER A 83 20.20 -37.72 13.47
CA SER A 83 21.41 -37.10 12.92
C SER A 83 22.58 -38.08 12.93
N THR A 84 22.71 -38.90 11.88
CA THR A 84 23.90 -39.72 11.64
C THR A 84 24.98 -38.90 10.92
N ASP A 85 26.26 -39.19 11.16
CA ASP A 85 27.38 -38.54 10.46
C ASP A 85 27.27 -38.66 8.94
N PHE A 86 26.68 -39.77 8.47
CA PHE A 86 26.36 -39.99 7.06
C PHE A 86 25.36 -38.96 6.51
N MET A 87 24.24 -38.73 7.20
CA MET A 87 23.23 -37.74 6.79
C MET A 87 23.78 -36.32 6.79
N VAL A 88 24.58 -35.97 7.79
CA VAL A 88 25.23 -34.65 7.88
C VAL A 88 26.16 -34.45 6.68
N ASN A 89 26.98 -35.45 6.36
CA ASN A 89 27.92 -35.38 5.23
C ASN A 89 27.20 -35.33 3.87
N VAL A 90 26.13 -36.11 3.69
CA VAL A 90 25.32 -36.09 2.47
C VAL A 90 24.65 -34.73 2.26
N ILE A 91 24.02 -34.17 3.30
CA ILE A 91 23.39 -32.85 3.22
C ILE A 91 24.43 -31.78 2.94
N GLN A 92 25.57 -31.81 3.64
CA GLN A 92 26.66 -30.86 3.43
C GLN A 92 27.21 -30.93 2.00
N LYS A 93 27.52 -32.12 1.48
CA LYS A 93 28.00 -32.28 0.10
C LYS A 93 26.95 -31.88 -0.94
N PHE A 94 25.68 -32.13 -0.68
CA PHE A 94 24.61 -31.69 -1.55
C PHE A 94 24.51 -30.16 -1.56
N GLN A 95 24.57 -29.51 -0.38
CA GLN A 95 24.60 -28.06 -0.26
C GLN A 95 25.83 -27.44 -0.94
N GLU A 96 27.02 -28.02 -0.77
CA GLU A 96 28.24 -27.61 -1.48
C GLU A 96 28.07 -27.75 -3.00
N SER A 97 27.47 -28.85 -3.47
CA SER A 97 27.20 -29.08 -4.89
C SER A 97 26.18 -28.09 -5.46
N VAL A 98 25.12 -27.77 -4.72
CA VAL A 98 24.15 -26.72 -5.06
C VAL A 98 24.83 -25.36 -5.13
N ALA A 99 25.67 -25.02 -4.14
CA ALA A 99 26.41 -23.77 -4.11
C ALA A 99 27.36 -23.63 -5.31
N ILE A 100 28.08 -24.70 -5.67
CA ILE A 100 28.94 -24.73 -6.86
C ILE A 100 28.12 -24.52 -8.14
N ARG A 101 26.97 -25.21 -8.29
CA ARG A 101 26.09 -25.01 -9.46
C ARG A 101 25.58 -23.57 -9.54
N ARG A 102 25.17 -22.98 -8.41
CA ARG A 102 24.74 -21.57 -8.33
C ARG A 102 25.87 -20.62 -8.72
N LEU A 103 27.10 -20.85 -8.25
CA LEU A 103 28.27 -20.05 -8.61
C LEU A 103 28.64 -20.19 -10.10
N GLN A 104 28.55 -21.39 -10.66
CA GLN A 104 28.76 -21.62 -12.09
C GLN A 104 27.70 -20.88 -12.92
N MET A 105 26.43 -20.98 -12.54
CA MET A 105 25.33 -20.26 -13.18
C MET A 105 25.52 -18.75 -13.09
N LYS A 106 25.91 -18.23 -11.92
CA LYS A 106 26.28 -16.82 -11.72
C LYS A 106 27.38 -16.37 -12.68
N SER A 107 28.48 -17.10 -12.74
CA SER A 107 29.61 -16.79 -13.63
C SER A 107 29.17 -16.77 -15.10
N SER A 108 28.41 -17.78 -15.53
CA SER A 108 27.91 -17.86 -16.91
C SER A 108 26.93 -16.72 -17.24
N LEU A 109 26.09 -16.31 -16.30
CA LEU A 109 25.18 -15.18 -16.50
C LEU A 109 25.92 -13.85 -16.59
N LEU A 110 26.89 -13.61 -15.71
CA LEU A 110 27.72 -12.40 -15.76
C LEU A 110 28.55 -12.34 -17.04
N GLU A 111 29.11 -13.46 -17.49
CA GLU A 111 29.79 -13.53 -18.79
C GLU A 111 28.84 -13.25 -19.96
N ALA A 112 27.61 -13.79 -19.93
CA ALA A 112 26.61 -13.52 -20.95
C ALA A 112 26.19 -12.04 -20.99
N ILE A 113 26.07 -11.40 -19.82
CA ILE A 113 25.74 -9.97 -19.68
C ILE A 113 26.92 -9.08 -20.13
N GLN A 114 28.17 -9.47 -19.87
CA GLN A 114 29.33 -8.65 -20.23
C GLN A 114 29.81 -8.80 -21.67
N HIS A 115 29.56 -9.94 -22.32
CA HIS A 115 30.15 -10.27 -23.62
C HIS A 115 29.19 -10.37 -24.80
N GLN A 116 27.87 -10.35 -24.59
CA GLN A 116 26.94 -10.22 -25.70
C GLN A 116 26.85 -8.75 -26.14
N GLY A 117 27.03 -8.51 -27.44
CA GLY A 117 26.81 -7.21 -28.07
C GLY A 117 25.33 -6.80 -28.03
N PRO A 118 24.81 -5.99 -28.98
CA PRO A 118 23.47 -5.42 -28.87
C PRO A 118 22.44 -6.49 -28.55
N PHE A 119 21.86 -6.40 -27.36
CA PHE A 119 21.03 -7.45 -26.81
C PHE A 119 19.71 -7.52 -27.56
N SER A 120 19.38 -8.69 -28.08
CA SER A 120 18.02 -8.94 -28.53
C SER A 120 17.10 -9.08 -27.31
N ILE A 121 15.85 -8.66 -27.43
CA ILE A 121 14.85 -8.80 -26.35
C ILE A 121 14.69 -10.26 -25.93
N ASN A 122 14.83 -11.20 -26.86
CA ASN A 122 14.76 -12.63 -26.56
C ASN A 122 15.95 -13.11 -25.71
N SER A 123 17.15 -12.58 -25.96
CA SER A 123 18.33 -12.84 -25.14
C SER A 123 18.12 -12.33 -23.71
N ILE A 124 17.58 -11.11 -23.55
CA ILE A 124 17.29 -10.53 -22.24
C ILE A 124 16.20 -11.33 -21.51
N LYS A 125 15.16 -11.80 -22.21
CA LYS A 125 14.14 -12.68 -21.62
C LYS A 125 14.73 -13.95 -21.03
N GLU A 126 15.64 -14.60 -21.76
CA GLU A 126 16.30 -15.83 -21.31
C GLU A 126 17.19 -15.56 -20.08
N ILE A 127 17.99 -14.49 -20.14
CA ILE A 127 18.88 -14.08 -19.04
C ILE A 127 18.05 -13.71 -17.79
N SER A 128 16.97 -12.93 -17.94
CA SER A 128 16.09 -12.52 -16.84
C SER A 128 15.42 -13.71 -16.15
N SER A 129 14.93 -14.70 -16.92
CA SER A 129 14.36 -15.93 -16.36
C SER A 129 15.37 -16.72 -15.52
N ASN A 130 16.61 -16.82 -15.99
CA ASN A 130 17.69 -17.50 -15.28
C ASN A 130 18.18 -16.69 -14.06
N ALA A 131 18.25 -15.37 -14.16
CA ALA A 131 18.59 -14.48 -13.03
C ALA A 131 17.55 -14.57 -11.91
N PHE A 132 16.25 -14.59 -12.26
CA PHE A 132 15.17 -14.76 -11.30
C PHE A 132 15.27 -16.07 -10.50
N GLN A 133 15.67 -17.18 -11.17
CA GLN A 133 15.88 -18.46 -10.48
C GLN A 133 17.06 -18.45 -9.50
N LEU A 134 18.10 -17.67 -9.82
CA LEU A 134 19.30 -17.56 -8.98
C LEU A 134 19.07 -16.63 -7.78
N ALA A 135 18.23 -15.59 -7.94
CA ALA A 135 17.91 -14.57 -6.94
C ALA A 135 19.16 -13.93 -6.29
N ASP A 136 20.24 -13.77 -7.07
CA ASP A 136 21.51 -13.19 -6.63
C ASP A 136 21.54 -11.68 -6.90
N SER A 137 21.95 -10.89 -5.91
CA SER A 137 21.98 -9.42 -6.00
C SER A 137 22.90 -8.93 -7.12
N ASP A 138 24.12 -9.46 -7.22
CA ASP A 138 25.11 -8.95 -8.17
C ASP A 138 24.67 -9.19 -9.62
N VAL A 139 24.03 -10.33 -9.89
CA VAL A 139 23.47 -10.64 -11.21
C VAL A 139 22.28 -9.73 -11.53
N ASN A 140 21.42 -9.47 -10.55
CA ASN A 140 20.27 -8.58 -10.73
C ASN A 140 20.72 -7.12 -10.98
N ASP A 141 21.75 -6.65 -10.27
CA ASP A 141 22.31 -5.31 -10.45
C ASP A 141 22.94 -5.17 -11.84
N SER A 142 23.76 -6.15 -12.26
CA SER A 142 24.37 -6.13 -13.60
C SER A 142 23.34 -6.26 -14.73
N LEU A 143 22.26 -7.02 -14.51
CA LEU A 143 21.16 -7.14 -15.46
C LEU A 143 20.36 -5.83 -15.54
N HIS A 144 20.12 -5.17 -14.40
CA HIS A 144 19.47 -3.87 -14.34
C HIS A 144 20.23 -2.82 -15.15
N ASP A 145 21.54 -2.70 -14.95
CA ASP A 145 22.38 -1.75 -15.69
C ASP A 145 22.30 -1.99 -17.22
N THR A 146 22.35 -3.26 -17.63
CA THR A 146 22.28 -3.64 -19.05
C THR A 146 20.91 -3.35 -19.67
N ILE A 147 19.83 -3.60 -18.91
CA ILE A 147 18.47 -3.28 -19.35
C ILE A 147 18.29 -1.76 -19.42
N MET A 148 18.82 -1.01 -18.46
CA MET A 148 18.78 0.46 -18.47
C MET A 148 19.51 1.05 -19.69
N ASP A 149 20.69 0.55 -20.02
CA ASP A 149 21.40 0.95 -21.25
C ASP A 149 20.55 0.67 -22.51
N SER A 150 19.92 -0.50 -22.57
CA SER A 150 19.03 -0.88 -23.68
C SER A 150 17.77 -0.01 -23.75
N ILE A 151 17.24 0.41 -22.60
CA ILE A 151 16.11 1.33 -22.50
C ILE A 151 16.52 2.71 -23.03
N GLU A 152 17.68 3.24 -22.64
CA GLU A 152 18.16 4.54 -23.12
C GLU A 152 18.42 4.56 -24.63
N GLU A 153 18.99 3.48 -25.19
CA GLU A 153 19.15 3.34 -26.65
C GLU A 153 17.79 3.39 -27.36
N LYS A 154 16.79 2.63 -26.87
CA LYS A 154 15.45 2.62 -27.45
C LYS A 154 14.70 3.94 -27.28
N LYS A 155 14.89 4.64 -26.16
CA LYS A 155 14.35 5.99 -25.95
C LYS A 155 14.89 6.97 -26.98
N ALA A 156 16.20 6.92 -27.26
CA ALA A 156 16.83 7.77 -28.27
C ALA A 156 16.22 7.51 -29.66
N LEU A 157 16.08 6.23 -30.05
CA LEU A 157 15.44 5.82 -31.30
C LEU A 157 13.98 6.27 -31.39
N LEU A 158 13.22 6.16 -30.30
CA LEU A 158 11.84 6.63 -30.23
C LEU A 158 11.76 8.14 -30.40
N ASN A 159 12.62 8.91 -29.73
CA ASN A 159 12.68 10.36 -29.90
C ASN A 159 12.95 10.74 -31.38
N GLU A 160 13.87 10.05 -32.06
CA GLU A 160 14.09 10.26 -33.50
C GLU A 160 12.86 9.91 -34.35
N LEU A 161 12.16 8.82 -34.03
CA LEU A 161 10.91 8.44 -34.70
C LEU A 161 9.82 9.50 -34.49
N TYR A 162 9.73 10.07 -33.29
CA TYR A 162 8.73 11.07 -32.97
C TYR A 162 8.95 12.40 -33.69
N HIS A 163 10.20 12.81 -33.89
CA HIS A 163 10.54 13.99 -34.68
C HIS A 163 10.17 13.88 -36.17
N ARG A 164 9.92 12.66 -36.68
CA ARG A 164 9.48 12.44 -38.06
C ARG A 164 7.97 12.59 -38.27
N ILE A 165 7.20 12.79 -37.19
CA ILE A 165 5.76 13.01 -37.26
C ILE A 165 5.47 14.51 -37.21
N ASP A 166 4.94 15.04 -38.31
CA ASP A 166 4.66 16.48 -38.46
C ASP A 166 3.36 16.92 -37.77
N SER A 167 2.40 16.01 -37.53
CA SER A 167 1.06 16.35 -37.03
C SER A 167 0.50 15.36 -36.01
N TRP A 168 1.11 15.36 -34.83
CA TRP A 168 0.62 14.67 -33.64
C TRP A 168 -0.83 15.02 -33.26
N ASP A 169 -1.31 16.19 -33.69
CA ASP A 169 -2.65 16.67 -33.35
C ASP A 169 -3.77 15.95 -34.10
N LYS A 170 -3.47 15.32 -35.23
CA LYS A 170 -4.47 14.66 -36.08
C LYS A 170 -4.27 13.15 -36.24
N MET A 171 -3.04 12.66 -36.01
CA MET A 171 -2.67 11.26 -36.21
C MET A 171 -3.24 10.72 -37.53
N ASP A 172 -2.99 11.44 -38.62
CA ASP A 172 -3.60 11.19 -39.93
C ASP A 172 -3.17 9.84 -40.51
N SER A 173 -3.96 9.32 -41.44
CA SER A 173 -3.70 8.02 -42.09
C SER A 173 -2.39 7.93 -42.89
N LYS A 174 -1.74 9.06 -43.16
CA LYS A 174 -0.43 9.12 -43.82
C LYS A 174 0.72 8.65 -42.92
N ASP A 175 0.53 8.74 -41.60
CA ASP A 175 1.56 8.45 -40.60
C ASP A 175 1.43 7.03 -40.02
N ILE A 176 0.51 6.20 -40.56
CA ILE A 176 0.25 4.84 -40.05
C ILE A 176 1.52 4.00 -39.99
N SER A 177 2.39 4.07 -41.00
CA SER A 177 3.67 3.32 -41.00
C SER A 177 4.62 3.78 -39.90
N HIS A 178 4.64 5.09 -39.59
CA HIS A 178 5.41 5.65 -38.48
C HIS A 178 4.85 5.18 -37.14
N PHE A 179 3.52 5.19 -36.97
CA PHE A 179 2.88 4.70 -35.75
C PHE A 179 3.09 3.21 -35.52
N VAL A 180 3.09 2.38 -36.56
CA VAL A 180 3.40 0.94 -36.42
C VAL A 180 4.82 0.73 -35.91
N ASN A 181 5.81 1.46 -36.44
CA ASN A 181 7.19 1.36 -35.99
C ASN A 181 7.34 1.84 -34.53
N ILE A 182 6.74 2.98 -34.21
CA ILE A 182 6.69 3.51 -32.84
C ILE A 182 6.06 2.48 -31.90
N ASN A 183 4.93 1.88 -32.27
CA ASN A 183 4.22 0.93 -31.45
C ASN A 183 5.07 -0.33 -31.19
N SER A 184 5.85 -0.77 -32.17
CA SER A 184 6.83 -1.86 -31.99
C SER A 184 7.91 -1.48 -30.99
N GLN A 185 8.52 -0.29 -31.11
CA GLN A 185 9.55 0.15 -30.17
C GLN A 185 8.99 0.41 -28.76
N LEU A 186 7.75 0.89 -28.67
CA LEU A 186 7.04 1.10 -27.42
C LEU A 186 6.76 -0.25 -26.72
N HIS A 187 6.26 -1.23 -27.46
CA HIS A 187 6.05 -2.59 -26.95
C HIS A 187 7.36 -3.18 -26.42
N ASP A 188 8.44 -3.06 -27.20
CA ASP A 188 9.77 -3.52 -26.81
C ASP A 188 10.24 -2.90 -25.50
N LEU A 189 10.06 -1.58 -25.33
CA LEU A 189 10.40 -0.89 -24.09
C LEU A 189 9.59 -1.41 -22.90
N ILE A 190 8.27 -1.60 -23.07
CA ILE A 190 7.41 -2.13 -22.02
C ILE A 190 7.90 -3.53 -21.61
N VAL A 191 8.21 -4.38 -22.59
CA VAL A 191 8.76 -5.72 -22.33
C VAL A 191 10.08 -5.63 -21.56
N LEU A 192 11.02 -4.78 -21.97
CA LEU A 192 12.29 -4.61 -21.23
C LEU A 192 12.06 -4.18 -19.77
N GLN A 193 11.17 -3.23 -19.54
CA GLN A 193 10.83 -2.78 -18.18
C GLN A 193 10.20 -3.89 -17.32
N THR A 194 9.42 -4.80 -17.92
CA THR A 194 8.84 -5.94 -17.20
C THR A 194 9.87 -7.02 -16.83
N LEU A 195 10.98 -7.09 -17.57
CA LEU A 195 12.05 -8.07 -17.34
C LEU A 195 13.10 -7.59 -16.33
N ASP A 196 13.07 -6.30 -16.01
CA ASP A 196 14.01 -5.69 -15.08
C ASP A 196 13.66 -6.06 -13.63
N PRO A 197 14.61 -6.60 -12.85
CA PRO A 197 14.35 -7.07 -11.50
C PRO A 197 14.01 -5.95 -10.50
N VAL A 198 14.43 -4.70 -10.78
CA VAL A 198 14.23 -3.54 -9.91
C VAL A 198 12.95 -2.79 -10.31
N LEU A 199 12.79 -2.47 -11.60
CA LEU A 199 11.64 -1.74 -12.12
C LEU A 199 10.34 -2.55 -12.01
N SER A 200 10.40 -3.87 -12.22
CA SER A 200 9.22 -4.74 -12.08
C SER A 200 8.66 -4.76 -10.65
N ALA A 201 9.47 -4.47 -9.64
CA ALA A 201 9.03 -4.35 -8.25
C ALA A 201 8.21 -3.07 -8.00
N SER A 202 8.50 -1.99 -8.74
CA SER A 202 7.84 -0.68 -8.58
C SER A 202 6.41 -0.63 -9.14
N LYS A 203 6.05 -1.55 -10.06
CA LYS A 203 4.71 -1.85 -10.64
C LYS A 203 3.83 -0.71 -11.18
N LEU A 204 4.15 0.56 -10.97
CA LEU A 204 3.22 1.66 -11.24
C LEU A 204 3.65 2.58 -12.37
N HIS A 205 4.93 2.64 -12.73
CA HIS A 205 5.42 3.64 -13.67
C HIS A 205 6.14 3.05 -14.89
N LEU A 206 5.54 3.25 -16.07
CA LEU A 206 6.12 2.86 -17.36
C LEU A 206 6.77 4.06 -18.05
N VAL A 207 8.08 4.20 -17.88
CA VAL A 207 8.95 5.09 -18.64
C VAL A 207 8.74 5.05 -20.18
N ALA A 208 8.30 3.91 -20.72
CA ALA A 208 7.89 3.80 -22.12
C ALA A 208 6.83 4.86 -22.51
N PHE A 209 5.86 5.12 -21.64
CA PHE A 209 4.80 6.11 -21.88
C PHE A 209 5.29 7.55 -21.72
N GLU A 210 6.22 7.82 -20.80
CA GLU A 210 6.87 9.15 -20.74
C GLU A 210 7.60 9.45 -22.03
N SER A 211 8.30 8.45 -22.57
CA SER A 211 9.03 8.57 -23.83
C SER A 211 8.08 8.91 -24.97
N LEU A 212 6.91 8.26 -25.02
CA LEU A 212 5.84 8.57 -25.97
C LEU A 212 5.31 10.00 -25.89
N LEU A 213 5.33 10.59 -24.70
CA LEU A 213 4.84 11.94 -24.42
C LEU A 213 5.92 13.03 -24.51
N SER A 214 7.19 12.64 -24.62
CA SER A 214 8.36 13.53 -24.59
C SER A 214 8.22 14.72 -25.56
N THR A 215 8.07 14.44 -26.85
CA THR A 215 8.03 15.50 -27.88
C THR A 215 6.69 16.25 -27.93
N ASN A 216 5.61 15.59 -27.51
CA ASN A 216 4.24 16.01 -27.84
C ASN A 216 3.59 16.78 -26.71
N LEU A 217 4.02 16.49 -25.49
CA LEU A 217 3.56 17.09 -24.25
C LEU A 217 4.72 17.62 -23.42
N GLN A 218 5.69 16.79 -23.05
CA GLN A 218 6.73 17.16 -22.05
C GLN A 218 7.53 18.39 -22.48
N VAL A 219 8.06 18.43 -23.71
CA VAL A 219 8.82 19.58 -24.23
C VAL A 219 7.96 20.84 -24.26
N LYS A 220 6.70 20.74 -24.72
CA LYS A 220 5.79 21.90 -24.79
C LYS A 220 5.43 22.38 -23.37
N PHE A 221 5.13 21.46 -22.47
CA PHE A 221 4.81 21.73 -21.08
C PHE A 221 5.99 22.43 -20.39
N ALA A 222 7.21 21.88 -20.49
CA ALA A 222 8.42 22.49 -19.97
C ALA A 222 8.66 23.88 -20.57
N PHE A 223 8.50 24.04 -21.89
CA PHE A 223 8.64 25.33 -22.56
C PHE A 223 7.67 26.40 -22.03
N HIS A 224 6.43 26.04 -21.69
CA HIS A 224 5.42 26.99 -21.21
C HIS A 224 5.47 27.21 -19.69
N PHE A 225 5.69 26.16 -18.91
CA PHE A 225 5.49 26.18 -17.45
C PHE A 225 6.77 26.01 -16.64
N SER A 226 7.93 25.98 -17.31
CA SER A 226 9.25 26.02 -16.65
C SER A 226 10.02 27.30 -17.00
N GLY A 227 11.04 27.61 -16.20
CA GLY A 227 11.93 28.75 -16.41
C GLY A 227 11.28 30.10 -16.12
N LYS A 228 11.70 31.15 -16.84
CA LYS A 228 11.38 32.57 -16.54
C LYS A 228 10.17 33.13 -17.30
N LYS A 229 9.36 32.30 -17.94
CA LYS A 229 8.20 32.79 -18.70
C LYS A 229 7.10 33.26 -17.78
N LYS A 230 6.31 34.25 -18.26
CA LYS A 230 5.14 34.75 -17.53
C LYS A 230 4.09 33.68 -17.25
N THR A 231 4.03 32.65 -18.10
CA THR A 231 3.14 31.49 -17.98
C THR A 231 3.55 30.54 -16.84
N ASN A 232 4.80 30.58 -16.39
CA ASN A 232 5.25 29.91 -15.18
C ASN A 232 4.92 30.80 -13.97
N ASN A 233 3.70 30.68 -13.45
CA ASN A 233 3.23 31.50 -12.33
C ASN A 233 2.64 30.62 -11.22
N ILE A 234 3.29 30.65 -10.04
CA ILE A 234 2.90 29.87 -8.87
C ILE A 234 1.52 30.23 -8.32
N SER A 235 1.07 31.47 -8.51
CA SER A 235 -0.27 31.90 -8.09
C SER A 235 -1.37 31.48 -9.07
N LYS A 236 -1.01 30.93 -10.23
CA LYS A 236 -1.92 30.54 -11.30
C LYS A 236 -1.73 29.08 -11.75
N PRO A 237 -1.83 28.11 -10.82
CA PRO A 237 -1.73 26.70 -11.17
C PRO A 237 -2.82 26.23 -12.15
N GLU A 238 -3.98 26.91 -12.18
CA GLU A 238 -5.05 26.60 -13.12
C GLU A 238 -4.61 26.63 -14.59
N TRP A 239 -3.58 27.42 -14.95
CA TRP A 239 -3.11 27.52 -16.34
C TRP A 239 -2.48 26.23 -16.85
N TRP A 240 -1.65 25.59 -16.05
CA TRP A 240 -1.03 24.33 -16.45
C TRP A 240 -2.01 23.17 -16.27
N VAL A 241 -2.89 23.22 -15.27
CA VAL A 241 -3.96 22.24 -15.08
C VAL A 241 -4.93 22.21 -16.28
N ASP A 242 -5.43 23.38 -16.71
CA ASP A 242 -6.34 23.48 -17.85
C ASP A 242 -5.64 23.08 -19.16
N TYR A 243 -4.35 23.39 -19.29
CA TYR A 243 -3.56 22.94 -20.43
C TYR A 243 -3.49 21.41 -20.51
N LEU A 244 -3.23 20.73 -19.38
CA LEU A 244 -3.19 19.27 -19.33
C LEU A 244 -4.55 18.64 -19.61
N LEU A 245 -5.61 19.13 -18.97
CA LEU A 245 -6.97 18.61 -19.18
C LEU A 245 -7.40 18.75 -20.64
N LYS A 246 -7.12 19.91 -21.25
CA LYS A 246 -7.41 20.12 -22.67
C LYS A 246 -6.58 19.23 -23.58
N TRP A 247 -5.29 19.03 -23.26
CA TRP A 247 -4.44 18.13 -24.03
C TRP A 247 -4.95 16.68 -23.96
N LEU A 248 -5.30 16.21 -22.76
CA LEU A 248 -5.85 14.87 -22.57
C LEU A 248 -7.18 14.69 -23.32
N ASP A 249 -8.09 15.65 -23.23
CA ASP A 249 -9.38 15.62 -23.96
C ASP A 249 -9.18 15.50 -25.48
N GLN A 250 -8.17 16.18 -26.02
CA GLN A 250 -7.87 16.20 -27.45
C GLN A 250 -7.14 14.95 -27.95
N HIS A 251 -6.27 14.35 -27.14
CA HIS A 251 -5.31 13.35 -27.63
C HIS A 251 -5.49 11.95 -27.03
N ALA A 252 -6.09 11.81 -25.84
CA ALA A 252 -6.14 10.52 -25.14
C ALA A 252 -6.79 9.39 -25.96
N SER A 253 -7.90 9.68 -26.63
CA SER A 253 -8.63 8.72 -27.46
C SER A 253 -7.83 8.28 -28.70
N LEU A 254 -7.11 9.22 -29.33
CA LEU A 254 -6.24 8.94 -30.47
C LEU A 254 -5.03 8.10 -30.06
N PHE A 255 -4.38 8.44 -28.94
CA PHE A 255 -3.26 7.65 -28.42
C PHE A 255 -3.71 6.23 -28.08
N ASN A 256 -4.87 6.07 -27.44
CA ASN A 256 -5.45 4.76 -27.18
C ASN A 256 -5.73 3.98 -28.48
N LEU A 257 -6.27 4.62 -29.51
CA LEU A 257 -6.52 3.99 -30.81
C LEU A 257 -5.24 3.46 -31.48
N HIS A 258 -4.16 4.23 -31.43
CA HIS A 258 -2.92 3.91 -32.16
C HIS A 258 -1.92 3.07 -31.39
N PHE A 259 -1.87 3.19 -30.06
CA PHE A 259 -0.79 2.60 -29.25
C PHE A 259 -1.25 1.58 -28.21
N SER A 260 -2.56 1.36 -28.01
CA SER A 260 -3.04 0.33 -27.08
C SER A 260 -2.52 -1.08 -27.40
N VAL A 261 -2.24 -1.36 -28.68
CA VAL A 261 -1.66 -2.64 -29.13
C VAL A 261 -0.28 -2.90 -28.52
N SER A 262 0.47 -1.88 -28.09
CA SER A 262 1.76 -2.05 -27.41
C SER A 262 1.67 -2.81 -26.09
N LEU A 263 0.49 -2.86 -25.46
CA LEU A 263 0.27 -3.59 -24.20
C LEU A 263 0.03 -5.09 -24.40
N LYS A 264 -0.27 -5.52 -25.63
CA LYS A 264 -0.56 -6.92 -25.93
C LYS A 264 0.63 -7.82 -25.60
N ASP A 265 0.38 -9.04 -25.13
CA ASP A 265 1.42 -10.03 -24.80
C ASP A 265 2.38 -9.55 -23.67
N THR A 266 1.95 -8.58 -22.87
CA THR A 266 2.63 -8.10 -21.64
C THR A 266 1.76 -8.33 -20.41
N ILE A 267 2.32 -8.13 -19.21
CA ILE A 267 1.56 -8.20 -17.94
C ILE A 267 0.46 -7.13 -17.84
N TYR A 268 0.50 -6.10 -18.71
CA TYR A 268 -0.45 -4.99 -18.74
C TYR A 268 -1.56 -5.17 -19.78
N GLN A 269 -1.64 -6.32 -20.45
CA GLN A 269 -2.65 -6.55 -21.51
C GLN A 269 -4.10 -6.32 -21.03
N GLU A 270 -4.40 -6.69 -19.79
CA GLU A 270 -5.75 -6.58 -19.21
C GLU A 270 -6.01 -5.22 -18.54
N THR A 271 -5.08 -4.27 -18.68
CA THR A 271 -5.21 -2.93 -18.09
C THR A 271 -5.62 -1.91 -19.14
N PHE A 272 -6.18 -0.78 -18.69
CA PHE A 272 -6.53 0.29 -19.60
C PHE A 272 -5.28 1.10 -19.98
N PHE A 273 -5.08 1.32 -21.29
CA PHE A 273 -3.99 2.16 -21.81
C PHE A 273 -4.06 3.59 -21.25
N ILE A 274 -5.27 4.12 -21.04
CA ILE A 274 -5.47 5.46 -20.50
C ILE A 274 -4.88 5.62 -19.09
N ASP A 275 -4.90 4.58 -18.26
CA ASP A 275 -4.33 4.63 -16.91
C ASP A 275 -2.82 4.85 -16.95
N HIS A 276 -2.14 4.16 -17.86
CA HIS A 276 -0.70 4.28 -18.08
C HIS A 276 -0.33 5.64 -18.69
N LEU A 277 -1.16 6.12 -19.62
CA LEU A 277 -1.00 7.44 -20.24
C LEU A 277 -1.11 8.56 -19.19
N ILE A 278 -2.18 8.56 -18.38
CA ILE A 278 -2.41 9.57 -17.35
C ILE A 278 -1.32 9.48 -16.28
N THR A 279 -0.90 8.26 -15.92
CA THR A 279 0.23 8.07 -14.99
C THR A 279 1.51 8.71 -15.52
N ALA A 280 1.86 8.52 -16.79
CA ALA A 280 3.03 9.18 -17.39
C ALA A 280 2.86 10.72 -17.47
N VAL A 281 1.65 11.23 -17.73
CA VAL A 281 1.38 12.68 -17.67
C VAL A 281 1.62 13.22 -16.26
N ARG A 282 1.22 12.49 -15.21
CA ARG A 282 1.49 12.85 -13.82
C ARG A 282 2.99 12.92 -13.55
N GLU A 283 3.76 11.95 -14.03
CA GLU A 283 5.21 11.93 -13.85
C GLU A 283 5.92 13.07 -14.58
N ILE A 284 5.48 13.43 -15.80
CA ILE A 284 5.97 14.63 -16.50
C ILE A 284 5.78 15.92 -15.67
N CYS A 285 4.72 15.98 -14.87
CA CYS A 285 4.43 17.14 -14.03
C CYS A 285 5.18 17.13 -12.68
N ARG A 286 5.82 16.01 -12.31
CA ARG A 286 6.47 15.82 -11.00
C ARG A 286 7.44 16.94 -10.67
N GLU A 287 8.40 17.22 -11.55
CA GLU A 287 9.43 18.24 -11.31
C GLU A 287 8.81 19.62 -11.06
N LYS A 288 7.78 19.98 -11.86
CA LYS A 288 7.06 21.24 -11.74
C LYS A 288 6.31 21.34 -10.42
N ILE A 289 5.58 20.29 -10.04
CA ILE A 289 4.79 20.25 -8.81
C ILE A 289 5.71 20.30 -7.59
N CYS A 290 6.78 19.50 -7.56
CA CYS A 290 7.75 19.51 -6.46
C CYS A 290 8.40 20.89 -6.32
N SER A 291 8.85 21.49 -7.43
CA SER A 291 9.44 22.84 -7.43
C SER A 291 8.47 23.90 -6.91
N ASP A 292 7.20 23.85 -7.31
CA ASP A 292 6.16 24.77 -6.82
C ASP A 292 5.87 24.55 -5.34
N LEU A 293 5.76 23.29 -4.88
CA LEU A 293 5.54 22.96 -3.47
C LEU A 293 6.66 23.48 -2.58
N ASP A 294 7.93 23.29 -2.98
CA ASP A 294 9.08 23.79 -2.22
C ASP A 294 9.02 25.32 -2.04
N MET A 295 8.68 26.05 -3.11
CA MET A 295 8.49 27.50 -3.06
C MET A 295 7.29 27.92 -2.20
N LEU A 296 6.18 27.18 -2.25
CA LEU A 296 4.98 27.44 -1.45
C LEU A 296 5.24 27.24 0.05
N LEU A 297 6.01 26.21 0.40
CA LEU A 297 6.39 25.91 1.78
C LEU A 297 7.39 26.94 2.34
N ALA A 298 8.31 27.44 1.53
CA ALA A 298 9.35 28.38 1.98
C ALA A 298 8.83 29.76 2.39
N HIS A 299 7.72 30.22 1.81
CA HIS A 299 7.28 31.62 1.90
C HIS A 299 6.05 31.87 2.79
N GLU A 300 5.62 30.91 3.61
CA GLU A 300 4.37 31.02 4.41
C GLU A 300 3.15 31.47 3.58
N ASN A 301 3.13 31.18 2.27
CA ASN A 301 2.07 31.59 1.36
C ASN A 301 0.86 30.66 1.46
N GLN A 302 0.23 30.65 2.64
CA GLN A 302 -0.78 29.67 3.02
C GLN A 302 -1.99 29.65 2.07
N SER A 303 -2.44 30.82 1.60
CA SER A 303 -3.55 30.94 0.65
C SER A 303 -3.20 30.38 -0.73
N LEU A 304 -1.95 30.52 -1.17
CA LEU A 304 -1.50 29.97 -2.45
C LEU A 304 -1.39 28.44 -2.38
N LEU A 305 -0.96 27.90 -1.24
CA LEU A 305 -0.91 26.44 -1.04
C LEU A 305 -2.32 25.83 -1.09
N THR A 306 -3.29 26.41 -0.38
CA THR A 306 -4.69 25.96 -0.44
C THR A 306 -5.26 26.06 -1.86
N HIS A 307 -4.99 27.15 -2.57
CA HIS A 307 -5.41 27.29 -3.99
C HIS A 307 -4.78 26.22 -4.88
N PHE A 308 -3.48 25.99 -4.74
CA PHE A 308 -2.74 24.97 -5.50
C PHE A 308 -3.30 23.56 -5.27
N ILE A 309 -3.54 23.18 -4.02
CA ILE A 309 -4.14 21.89 -3.67
C ILE A 309 -5.58 21.80 -4.20
N GLY A 310 -6.34 22.89 -4.18
CA GLY A 310 -7.66 22.98 -4.78
C GLY A 310 -7.65 22.69 -6.28
N GLU A 311 -6.70 23.26 -7.02
CA GLU A 311 -6.53 23.01 -8.45
C GLU A 311 -6.07 21.58 -8.75
N LEU A 312 -5.20 20.99 -7.93
CA LEU A 312 -4.84 19.57 -8.04
C LEU A 312 -6.03 18.64 -7.79
N ARG A 313 -6.90 18.96 -6.82
CA ARG A 313 -8.14 18.20 -6.58
C ARG A 313 -9.11 18.33 -7.74
N ARG A 314 -9.21 19.51 -8.34
CA ARG A 314 -10.00 19.72 -9.56
C ARG A 314 -9.46 18.87 -10.71
N LEU A 315 -8.14 18.79 -10.86
CA LEU A 315 -7.50 17.92 -11.84
C LEU A 315 -7.87 16.46 -11.59
N ASP A 316 -7.62 15.92 -10.40
CA ASP A 316 -7.93 14.52 -10.03
C ASP A 316 -9.40 14.17 -10.27
N LYS A 317 -10.33 15.04 -9.82
CA LYS A 317 -11.76 14.85 -10.06
C LYS A 317 -12.09 14.82 -11.55
N SER A 318 -11.53 15.74 -12.33
CA SER A 318 -11.76 15.80 -13.78
C SER A 318 -11.19 14.56 -14.49
N LEU A 319 -10.07 14.02 -14.01
CA LEU A 319 -9.48 12.79 -14.54
C LEU A 319 -10.35 11.57 -14.24
N SER A 320 -10.85 11.45 -13.01
CA SER A 320 -11.79 10.41 -12.62
C SER A 320 -13.10 10.49 -13.41
N ASP A 321 -13.72 11.67 -13.49
CA ASP A 321 -15.04 11.86 -14.10
C ASP A 321 -15.00 11.69 -15.64
N ASN A 322 -13.95 12.16 -16.31
CA ASN A 322 -13.87 12.14 -17.79
C ASN A 322 -13.17 10.90 -18.36
N PHE A 323 -12.20 10.33 -17.65
CA PHE A 323 -11.37 9.23 -18.14
C PHE A 323 -11.50 7.94 -17.33
N TYR A 324 -12.32 7.92 -16.28
CA TYR A 324 -12.50 6.77 -15.37
C TYR A 324 -11.19 6.30 -14.73
N TRP A 325 -10.23 7.22 -14.57
CA TRP A 325 -8.93 6.93 -14.00
C TRP A 325 -9.06 6.62 -12.51
N SER A 326 -8.56 5.45 -12.09
CA SER A 326 -8.75 4.91 -10.74
C SER A 326 -7.46 4.66 -9.96
N SER A 327 -6.31 5.07 -10.51
CA SER A 327 -5.01 4.96 -9.84
C SER A 327 -4.80 6.08 -8.81
N SER A 328 -3.65 6.07 -8.12
CA SER A 328 -3.30 7.13 -7.15
C SER A 328 -3.28 8.50 -7.83
N GLY A 329 -4.05 9.45 -7.29
CA GLY A 329 -4.17 10.79 -7.85
C GLY A 329 -2.88 11.61 -7.75
N PHE A 330 -2.92 12.82 -8.30
CA PHE A 330 -1.89 13.83 -8.07
C PHE A 330 -1.82 14.19 -6.58
N ILE A 331 -2.96 14.28 -5.91
CA ILE A 331 -3.01 14.57 -4.47
C ILE A 331 -2.37 13.45 -3.65
N ASP A 332 -2.69 12.20 -3.93
CA ASP A 332 -2.13 11.08 -3.17
C ASP A 332 -0.59 11.05 -3.32
N THR A 333 -0.13 11.18 -4.56
CA THR A 333 1.29 11.05 -4.92
C THR A 333 2.15 12.22 -4.40
N PHE A 334 1.67 13.47 -4.51
CA PHE A 334 2.52 14.64 -4.20
C PHE A 334 2.23 15.29 -2.87
N ILE A 335 1.00 15.17 -2.36
CA ILE A 335 0.57 15.84 -1.12
C ILE A 335 0.50 14.85 0.04
N LEU A 336 -0.14 13.70 -0.14
CA LEU A 336 -0.37 12.77 0.97
C LEU A 336 0.88 11.96 1.34
N GLU A 337 1.70 11.61 0.36
CA GLU A 337 3.02 10.97 0.57
C GLU A 337 4.02 11.89 1.27
N ASN A 338 3.90 13.22 1.11
CA ASN A 338 4.76 14.19 1.77
C ASN A 338 4.14 14.69 3.09
N ASP A 339 4.59 14.13 4.21
CA ASP A 339 4.08 14.47 5.55
C ASP A 339 4.18 15.97 5.89
N GLN A 340 5.24 16.66 5.41
CA GLN A 340 5.44 18.09 5.68
C GLN A 340 4.41 18.94 4.93
N VAL A 341 4.19 18.66 3.65
CA VAL A 341 3.19 19.37 2.83
C VAL A 341 1.80 19.16 3.42
N PHE A 342 1.46 17.90 3.73
CA PHE A 342 0.18 17.57 4.35
C PHE A 342 -0.04 18.29 5.67
N ALA A 343 0.95 18.29 6.58
CA ALA A 343 0.82 18.95 7.88
C ALA A 343 0.62 20.46 7.73
N THR A 344 1.36 21.09 6.82
CA THR A 344 1.22 22.53 6.53
C THR A 344 -0.17 22.85 5.97
N TRP A 345 -0.66 22.03 5.04
CA TRP A 345 -2.00 22.20 4.49
C TRP A 345 -3.09 22.02 5.56
N LEU A 346 -3.01 20.98 6.39
CA LEU A 346 -3.96 20.74 7.48
C LEU A 346 -4.01 21.91 8.46
N GLN A 347 -2.85 22.49 8.81
CA GLN A 347 -2.79 23.68 9.66
C GLN A 347 -3.44 24.89 9.01
N ASN A 348 -3.21 25.10 7.70
CA ASN A 348 -3.82 26.21 6.97
C ASN A 348 -5.35 26.08 6.91
N GLU A 349 -5.85 24.87 6.63
CA GLU A 349 -7.29 24.57 6.61
C GLU A 349 -7.92 24.69 8.00
N CYS A 350 -7.22 24.27 9.05
CA CYS A 350 -7.64 24.45 10.43
C CYS A 350 -7.80 25.94 10.73
N ARG A 351 -6.76 26.75 10.48
CA ARG A 351 -6.78 28.20 10.69
C ARG A 351 -7.90 28.88 9.89
N PHE A 352 -8.04 28.52 8.61
CA PHE A 352 -9.08 29.08 7.75
C PHE A 352 -10.49 28.76 8.29
N SER A 353 -10.73 27.50 8.64
CA SER A 353 -12.01 27.04 9.15
C SER A 353 -12.37 27.66 10.50
N PHE A 354 -11.41 27.82 11.42
CA PHE A 354 -11.63 28.49 12.70
C PHE A 354 -11.86 29.99 12.56
N ASN A 355 -11.12 30.68 11.67
CA ASN A 355 -11.41 32.09 11.38
C ASN A 355 -12.83 32.26 10.80
N ARG A 356 -13.24 31.36 9.89
CA ARG A 356 -14.60 31.38 9.33
C ARG A 356 -15.66 31.08 10.38
N PHE A 357 -15.37 30.18 11.31
CA PHE A 357 -16.24 29.90 12.45
C PHE A 357 -16.40 31.13 13.35
N ASP A 358 -15.32 31.82 13.67
CA ASP A 358 -15.38 33.06 14.45
C ASP A 358 -16.20 34.14 13.74
N ASP A 359 -16.07 34.27 12.41
CA ASP A 359 -16.92 35.18 11.64
C ASP A 359 -18.41 34.84 11.74
N ILE A 360 -18.74 33.54 11.70
CA ILE A 360 -20.13 33.06 11.80
C ILE A 360 -20.72 33.32 13.19
N ILE A 361 -19.91 33.25 14.25
CA ILE A 361 -20.39 33.26 15.64
C ILE A 361 -20.27 34.62 16.32
N ASN A 362 -19.15 35.31 16.10
CA ASN A 362 -18.75 36.49 16.86
C ASN A 362 -18.91 37.78 16.04
N THR A 363 -18.70 37.72 14.72
CA THR A 363 -18.77 38.91 13.85
C THR A 363 -20.22 39.23 13.44
N ASP A 364 -21.05 38.22 13.20
CA ASP A 364 -22.46 38.42 12.85
C ASP A 364 -23.35 38.65 14.09
N LEU A 365 -23.86 39.88 14.23
CA LEU A 365 -24.80 40.26 15.30
C LEU A 365 -26.11 39.47 15.25
N GLN A 366 -26.47 38.93 14.08
CA GLN A 366 -27.68 38.14 13.84
C GLN A 366 -27.41 36.63 13.80
N ALA A 367 -26.20 36.19 14.18
CA ALA A 367 -25.78 34.79 14.11
C ALA A 367 -26.80 33.81 14.73
N PHE A 368 -27.41 34.16 15.85
CA PHE A 368 -28.36 33.28 16.56
C PHE A 368 -29.83 33.60 16.26
N GLU A 369 -30.13 34.45 15.29
CA GLU A 369 -31.50 34.63 14.82
C GLU A 369 -32.00 33.39 14.09
N ILE A 370 -33.29 33.11 14.26
CA ILE A 370 -33.96 32.02 13.55
C ILE A 370 -34.05 32.41 12.10
N ASP A 371 -33.61 31.51 11.23
CA ASP A 371 -33.82 31.67 9.81
C ASP A 371 -35.29 31.39 9.48
N LEU A 372 -36.04 32.45 9.16
CA LEU A 372 -37.45 32.39 8.81
C LEU A 372 -37.65 32.17 7.30
N ASP A 373 -36.60 32.37 6.50
CA ASP A 373 -36.61 32.27 5.05
C ASP A 373 -36.21 30.87 4.56
N SER A 374 -35.74 29.99 5.46
CA SER A 374 -35.46 28.59 5.13
C SER A 374 -36.77 27.88 4.76
N ASN A 375 -36.97 27.65 3.46
CA ASN A 375 -38.14 27.00 2.84
C ASN A 375 -38.29 25.49 3.17
N LEU A 376 -37.79 25.03 4.32
CA LEU A 376 -37.86 23.64 4.75
C LEU A 376 -39.21 23.36 5.42
N LYS A 377 -40.25 23.13 4.61
CA LYS A 377 -41.58 22.72 5.08
C LYS A 377 -41.46 21.40 5.86
N GLY A 378 -41.58 21.48 7.20
CA GLY A 378 -41.67 20.31 8.09
C GLY A 378 -40.39 19.97 8.87
N GLU A 379 -39.29 20.69 8.66
CA GLU A 379 -38.02 20.43 9.36
C GLU A 379 -37.79 21.35 10.57
N VAL A 380 -36.85 20.96 11.42
CA VAL A 380 -36.41 21.72 12.60
C VAL A 380 -35.92 23.11 12.15
N LYS A 381 -36.56 24.18 12.64
CA LYS A 381 -36.12 25.56 12.37
C LYS A 381 -34.67 25.74 12.80
N SER A 382 -33.85 26.25 11.88
CA SER A 382 -32.43 26.50 12.11
C SER A 382 -32.19 27.97 12.47
N THR A 383 -31.05 28.24 13.09
CA THR A 383 -30.50 29.59 13.22
C THR A 383 -29.51 29.87 12.09
N LYS A 384 -29.28 31.14 11.74
CA LYS A 384 -28.28 31.53 10.73
C LYS A 384 -26.90 30.91 11.01
N SER A 385 -26.46 30.90 12.27
CA SER A 385 -25.19 30.29 12.71
C SER A 385 -25.15 28.79 12.52
N SER A 386 -26.21 28.07 12.89
CA SER A 386 -26.25 26.61 12.73
C SER A 386 -26.28 26.21 11.25
N LEU A 387 -26.95 26.99 10.40
CA LEU A 387 -26.96 26.77 8.96
C LEU A 387 -25.58 27.06 8.33
N ASN A 388 -24.97 28.19 8.68
CA ASN A 388 -23.63 28.54 8.19
C ASN A 388 -22.56 27.55 8.69
N LEU A 389 -22.69 27.05 9.92
CA LEU A 389 -21.82 26.00 10.44
C LEU A 389 -21.98 24.69 9.65
N LYS A 390 -23.22 24.28 9.32
CA LYS A 390 -23.47 23.13 8.44
C LYS A 390 -22.70 23.28 7.12
N ILE A 391 -22.84 24.43 6.46
CA ILE A 391 -22.15 24.70 5.19
C ILE A 391 -20.62 24.65 5.36
N LEU A 392 -20.09 25.19 6.47
CA LEU A 392 -18.65 25.12 6.77
C LEU A 392 -18.16 23.67 6.93
N ILE A 393 -18.90 22.85 7.68
CA ILE A 393 -18.57 21.43 7.88
C ILE A 393 -18.63 20.67 6.55
N GLU A 394 -19.70 20.83 5.76
CA GLU A 394 -19.85 20.16 4.47
C GLU A 394 -18.74 20.56 3.48
N ASN A 395 -18.36 21.83 3.44
CA ASN A 395 -17.22 22.28 2.62
C ASN A 395 -15.91 21.68 3.11
N THR A 396 -15.74 21.53 4.42
CA THR A 396 -14.57 20.85 5.00
C THR A 396 -14.58 19.36 4.65
N THR A 397 -15.75 18.69 4.67
CA THR A 397 -15.87 17.26 4.28
C THR A 397 -15.40 17.05 2.85
N LYS A 398 -15.86 17.91 1.93
CA LYS A 398 -15.44 17.86 0.52
C LYS A 398 -13.92 17.92 0.36
N ASN A 399 -13.21 18.59 1.28
CA ASN A 399 -11.76 18.74 1.22
C ASN A 399 -11.00 17.43 1.37
N TYR A 400 -11.55 16.44 2.06
CA TYR A 400 -10.87 15.18 2.31
C TYR A 400 -11.64 13.93 1.86
N GLU A 401 -12.93 14.01 1.53
CA GLU A 401 -13.75 12.84 1.19
C GLU A 401 -13.18 11.94 0.09
N ASN A 402 -12.46 12.51 -0.88
CA ASN A 402 -11.92 11.79 -2.05
C ASN A 402 -10.43 11.41 -1.90
N MET A 403 -9.84 11.56 -0.71
CA MET A 403 -8.47 11.09 -0.45
C MET A 403 -8.43 9.57 -0.34
N ASN A 404 -7.39 8.93 -0.88
CA ASN A 404 -7.23 7.49 -0.74
C ASN A 404 -6.65 7.08 0.64
N ASN A 405 -6.05 8.01 1.39
CA ASN A 405 -5.46 7.72 2.70
C ASN A 405 -6.42 8.01 3.87
N LEU A 406 -7.06 6.96 4.38
CA LEU A 406 -8.03 7.01 5.49
C LEU A 406 -7.43 7.61 6.78
N ASN A 407 -6.16 7.35 7.10
CA ASN A 407 -5.52 7.93 8.30
C ASN A 407 -5.39 9.45 8.21
N LYS A 408 -5.13 9.96 7.00
CA LYS A 408 -5.04 11.40 6.73
C LYS A 408 -6.43 12.06 6.76
N GLN A 409 -7.46 11.38 6.24
CA GLN A 409 -8.85 11.80 6.39
C GLN A 409 -9.28 11.88 7.86
N LEU A 410 -8.89 10.91 8.69
CA LEU A 410 -9.16 10.93 10.14
C LEU A 410 -8.52 12.13 10.84
N LYS A 411 -7.32 12.55 10.43
CA LYS A 411 -6.69 13.78 10.96
C LYS A 411 -7.50 15.02 10.61
N PHE A 412 -7.95 15.15 9.37
CA PHE A 412 -8.83 16.26 8.95
C PHE A 412 -10.13 16.31 9.76
N LEU A 413 -10.79 15.16 9.91
CA LEU A 413 -12.02 15.01 10.68
C LEU A 413 -11.82 15.41 12.16
N SER A 414 -10.77 14.88 12.79
CA SER A 414 -10.51 15.10 14.22
C SER A 414 -10.03 16.51 14.54
N GLU A 415 -9.06 17.04 13.78
CA GLU A 415 -8.44 18.34 14.08
C GLU A 415 -9.32 19.53 13.68
N ILE A 416 -10.17 19.37 12.65
CA ILE A 416 -11.03 20.46 12.16
C ILE A 416 -12.48 20.23 12.57
N GLN A 417 -13.16 19.24 12.00
CA GLN A 417 -14.62 19.13 12.14
C GLN A 417 -15.08 18.86 13.57
N LEU A 418 -14.43 17.91 14.27
CA LEU A 418 -14.78 17.63 15.66
C LEU A 418 -14.48 18.82 16.57
N ALA A 419 -13.38 19.52 16.32
CA ALA A 419 -12.99 20.69 17.09
C ALA A 419 -13.97 21.86 16.88
N LEU A 420 -14.44 22.08 15.65
CA LEU A 420 -15.49 23.07 15.34
C LEU A 420 -16.83 22.72 15.98
N LEU A 421 -17.27 21.46 15.89
CA LEU A 421 -18.50 21.00 16.54
C LEU A 421 -18.43 21.21 18.06
N ASN A 422 -17.32 20.81 18.69
CA ASN A 422 -17.13 21.02 20.11
C ASN A 422 -17.12 22.51 20.51
N SER A 423 -16.48 23.36 19.69
CA SER A 423 -16.46 24.82 19.91
C SER A 423 -17.86 25.42 19.81
N TYR A 424 -18.68 24.97 18.85
CA TYR A 424 -20.07 25.38 18.75
C TYR A 424 -20.91 24.92 19.94
N TYR A 425 -20.72 23.68 20.39
CA TYR A 425 -21.37 23.15 21.59
C TYR A 425 -21.05 24.01 22.82
N GLN A 426 -19.77 24.31 23.06
CA GLN A 426 -19.34 25.16 24.17
C GLN A 426 -20.00 26.54 24.11
N ARG A 427 -20.07 27.14 22.91
CA ARG A 427 -20.73 28.43 22.72
C ARG A 427 -22.22 28.40 23.09
N LEU A 428 -22.93 27.35 22.73
CA LEU A 428 -24.35 27.17 23.08
C LEU A 428 -24.52 26.92 24.59
N GLU A 429 -23.62 26.14 25.19
CA GLU A 429 -23.61 25.89 26.64
C GLU A 429 -23.35 27.16 27.45
N GLU A 430 -22.39 27.99 27.04
CA GLU A 430 -22.15 29.32 27.61
C GLU A 430 -23.37 30.23 27.45
N GLY A 431 -24.02 30.17 26.28
CA GLY A 431 -25.28 30.84 26.03
C GLY A 431 -26.35 30.47 27.06
N LEU A 432 -26.50 29.18 27.35
CA LEU A 432 -27.44 28.66 28.35
C LEU A 432 -27.04 29.08 29.78
N LYS A 433 -25.77 28.91 30.17
CA LYS A 433 -25.26 29.33 31.49
C LYS A 433 -25.48 30.83 31.75
N SER A 434 -25.26 31.65 30.73
CA SER A 434 -25.50 33.10 30.83
C SER A 434 -26.98 33.40 31.05
N PHE A 435 -27.88 32.68 30.38
CA PHE A 435 -29.32 32.77 30.59
C PHE A 435 -29.72 32.34 32.01
N GLU A 436 -29.24 31.19 32.49
CA GLU A 436 -29.47 30.71 33.87
C GLU A 436 -29.04 31.77 34.89
N SER A 437 -27.87 32.40 34.70
CA SER A 437 -27.37 33.43 35.61
C SER A 437 -28.22 34.71 35.67
N ILE A 438 -28.83 35.10 34.53
CA ILE A 438 -29.72 36.26 34.45
C ILE A 438 -31.07 35.94 35.08
N TYR A 439 -31.59 34.75 34.78
CA TYR A 439 -32.88 34.28 35.29
C TYR A 439 -32.86 34.05 36.80
N MET A 440 -31.81 33.44 37.36
CA MET A 440 -31.70 33.14 38.78
C MET A 440 -31.45 34.39 39.64
N LYS A 441 -30.93 35.48 39.08
CA LYS A 441 -30.66 36.74 39.79
C LYS A 441 -31.85 37.72 39.81
N ARG A 442 -32.90 37.48 39.02
CA ARG A 442 -34.08 38.35 38.96
C ARG A 442 -35.37 37.51 38.98
N PRO A 443 -36.05 37.38 40.13
CA PRO A 443 -37.38 36.78 40.17
C PRO A 443 -38.32 37.60 39.27
N ILE A 444 -39.11 36.91 38.45
CA ILE A 444 -39.93 37.50 37.40
C ILE A 444 -41.08 38.32 38.00
N ASP A 445 -41.18 39.61 37.60
CA ASP A 445 -42.46 40.31 37.52
C ASP A 445 -43.16 39.90 36.22
N HIS A 446 -44.40 39.43 36.32
CA HIS A 446 -45.18 38.82 35.22
C HIS A 446 -45.49 39.74 34.02
N ASN A 447 -45.11 41.03 34.05
CA ASN A 447 -45.52 42.03 33.06
C ASN A 447 -44.36 42.71 32.29
N SER A 448 -43.17 42.12 32.21
CA SER A 448 -42.03 42.74 31.51
C SER A 448 -41.67 42.08 30.17
N SER A 449 -41.43 42.91 29.15
CA SER A 449 -40.89 42.54 27.82
C SER A 449 -39.55 41.77 27.87
N LEU A 450 -38.86 41.83 29.01
CA LEU A 450 -37.66 41.05 29.33
C LEU A 450 -37.92 39.54 29.35
N ASN A 451 -39.12 39.09 29.70
CA ASN A 451 -39.44 37.65 29.71
C ASN A 451 -39.54 37.07 28.28
N ALA A 452 -40.14 37.82 27.35
CA ALA A 452 -40.29 37.39 25.96
C ALA A 452 -38.94 37.24 25.25
N SER A 453 -38.05 38.25 25.37
CA SER A 453 -36.70 38.20 24.78
C SER A 453 -35.81 37.09 25.37
N SER A 454 -35.95 36.80 26.66
CA SER A 454 -35.20 35.74 27.34
C SER A 454 -35.65 34.35 26.89
N ILE A 455 -36.96 34.13 26.75
CA ILE A 455 -37.53 32.88 26.20
C ILE A 455 -37.15 32.72 24.73
N GLU A 456 -37.17 33.81 23.95
CA GLU A 456 -36.74 33.79 22.55
C GLU A 456 -35.27 33.37 22.40
N ARG A 457 -34.40 33.85 23.29
CA ARG A 457 -32.99 33.43 23.33
C ARG A 457 -32.84 31.93 23.63
N LEU A 458 -33.62 31.40 24.57
CA LEU A 458 -33.63 29.96 24.85
C LEU A 458 -34.13 29.15 23.65
N PHE A 459 -35.19 29.62 22.99
CA PHE A 459 -35.75 28.98 21.80
C PHE A 459 -34.74 28.95 20.65
N ARG A 460 -33.97 30.03 20.44
CA ARG A 460 -32.87 30.08 19.46
C ARG A 460 -31.80 29.01 19.75
N ILE A 461 -31.36 28.88 21.01
CA ILE A 461 -30.37 27.85 21.42
C ILE A 461 -30.91 26.44 21.16
N ILE A 462 -32.16 26.16 21.55
CA ILE A 462 -32.80 24.85 21.33
C ILE A 462 -32.93 24.55 19.82
N CYS A 463 -33.29 25.54 19.01
CA CYS A 463 -33.33 25.42 17.55
C CYS A 463 -31.96 25.05 16.98
N SER A 464 -30.89 25.77 17.36
CA SER A 464 -29.52 25.45 16.94
C SER A 464 -29.12 24.03 17.35
N LEU A 465 -29.39 23.61 18.59
CA LEU A 465 -29.04 22.28 19.09
C LEU A 465 -29.79 21.16 18.34
N LYS A 466 -31.12 21.29 18.20
CA LYS A 466 -31.92 20.29 17.51
C LYS A 466 -31.55 20.18 16.04
N PHE A 467 -31.26 21.31 15.39
CA PHE A 467 -30.81 21.32 14.00
C PHE A 467 -29.46 20.60 13.86
N MET A 468 -28.49 20.88 14.73
CA MET A 468 -27.19 20.19 14.67
C MET A 468 -27.29 18.70 14.98
N ILE A 469 -28.15 18.28 15.92
CA ILE A 469 -28.41 16.85 16.18
C ILE A 469 -28.92 16.17 14.91
N PHE A 470 -29.91 16.77 14.24
CA PHE A 470 -30.47 16.25 13.00
C PHE A 470 -29.39 16.14 11.90
N GLN A 471 -28.54 17.16 11.73
CA GLN A 471 -27.44 17.09 10.75
C GLN A 471 -26.38 16.03 11.11
N LEU A 472 -26.02 15.89 12.39
CA LEU A 472 -25.07 14.86 12.84
C LEU A 472 -25.61 13.43 12.60
N GLU A 473 -26.91 13.23 12.81
CA GLU A 473 -27.57 11.95 12.49
C GLU A 473 -27.54 11.69 10.98
N HIS A 474 -27.77 12.70 10.14
CA HIS A 474 -27.65 12.59 8.68
C HIS A 474 -26.22 12.26 8.25
N TRP A 475 -25.23 13.06 8.68
CA TRP A 475 -23.82 12.84 8.35
C TRP A 475 -23.32 11.48 8.82
N SER A 476 -23.86 10.95 9.93
CA SER A 476 -23.49 9.61 10.40
C SER A 476 -23.81 8.47 9.43
N GLN A 477 -24.68 8.71 8.44
CA GLN A 477 -25.08 7.75 7.41
C GLN A 477 -24.34 7.95 6.08
N GLU A 478 -23.54 9.01 5.93
CA GLU A 478 -22.79 9.25 4.70
C GLU A 478 -21.59 8.30 4.58
N LEU A 479 -21.31 7.86 3.35
CA LEU A 479 -20.34 6.80 3.06
C LEU A 479 -18.93 7.11 3.59
N VAL A 480 -18.51 8.37 3.55
CA VAL A 480 -17.20 8.84 4.05
C VAL A 480 -17.07 8.59 5.55
N PHE A 481 -18.10 8.88 6.35
CA PHE A 481 -18.03 8.70 7.80
C PHE A 481 -18.21 7.23 8.21
N VAL A 482 -18.99 6.46 7.44
CA VAL A 482 -19.12 5.01 7.64
C VAL A 482 -17.79 4.31 7.39
N SER A 483 -17.09 4.63 6.29
CA SER A 483 -15.79 4.03 5.98
C SER A 483 -14.73 4.38 7.04
N LEU A 484 -14.69 5.64 7.50
CA LEU A 484 -13.79 6.06 8.58
C LEU A 484 -14.12 5.38 9.92
N TRP A 485 -15.39 5.15 10.21
CA TRP A 485 -15.81 4.41 11.40
C TRP A 485 -15.36 2.95 11.38
N GLU A 486 -15.45 2.27 10.23
CA GLU A 486 -14.95 0.91 10.08
C GLU A 486 -13.46 0.79 10.35
N VAL A 487 -12.66 1.77 9.90
CA VAL A 487 -11.21 1.82 10.14
C VAL A 487 -10.91 1.90 11.63
N ILE A 488 -11.57 2.83 12.34
CA ILE A 488 -11.38 3.00 13.79
C ILE A 488 -11.77 1.72 14.55
N ASN A 489 -12.81 1.03 14.11
CA ASN A 489 -13.26 -0.21 14.75
C ASN A 489 -12.39 -1.43 14.44
N LYS A 490 -11.72 -1.47 13.29
CA LYS A 490 -10.74 -2.52 12.98
C LYS A 490 -9.55 -2.49 13.95
N ASP A 491 -9.15 -1.30 14.40
CA ASP A 491 -8.05 -1.10 15.36
C ASP A 491 -8.50 -1.28 16.83
N ARG A 492 -9.81 -1.25 17.11
CA ARG A 492 -10.34 -1.55 18.45
C ARG A 492 -10.39 -3.06 18.66
N SER A 493 -9.51 -3.56 19.52
CA SER A 493 -9.56 -4.95 19.98
C SER A 493 -10.96 -5.31 20.52
N ALA A 494 -11.39 -6.56 20.31
CA ALA A 494 -12.71 -7.10 20.66
C ALA A 494 -13.09 -7.07 22.16
N THR A 495 -12.37 -6.33 22.99
CA THR A 495 -12.59 -6.23 24.44
C THR A 495 -13.40 -5.00 24.87
N ASP A 496 -13.56 -4.00 23.99
CA ASP A 496 -14.40 -2.83 24.25
C ASP A 496 -15.80 -2.98 23.62
N ASN A 497 -16.71 -3.64 24.35
CA ASN A 497 -18.16 -3.64 24.08
C ASN A 497 -18.80 -2.27 24.36
N SER A 498 -18.19 -1.17 23.90
CA SER A 498 -18.86 0.13 23.91
C SER A 498 -19.86 0.17 22.75
N SER A 499 -21.14 0.26 23.08
CA SER A 499 -22.31 0.30 22.20
C SER A 499 -22.40 1.58 21.36
N SER A 500 -21.31 2.01 20.73
CA SER A 500 -21.32 3.15 19.81
C SER A 500 -21.73 2.62 18.45
N THR A 501 -22.97 2.89 18.02
CA THR A 501 -23.48 2.43 16.72
C THR A 501 -22.94 3.26 15.55
N THR A 502 -22.54 4.51 15.79
CA THR A 502 -22.04 5.45 14.78
C THR A 502 -20.88 6.31 15.32
N PHE A 503 -20.07 6.85 14.41
CA PHE A 503 -18.93 7.73 14.73
C PHE A 503 -19.32 8.94 15.59
N PHE A 504 -20.43 9.61 15.26
CA PHE A 504 -20.89 10.81 15.95
C PHE A 504 -21.72 10.53 17.23
N TYR A 505 -21.94 9.28 17.62
CA TYR A 505 -22.83 8.90 18.72
C TYR A 505 -22.55 9.66 20.03
N SER A 506 -21.27 9.77 20.42
CA SER A 506 -20.89 10.47 21.65
C SER A 506 -21.23 11.97 21.60
N ILE A 507 -21.05 12.60 20.45
CA ILE A 507 -21.31 14.04 20.26
C ILE A 507 -22.82 14.28 20.28
N ILE A 508 -23.57 13.45 19.56
CA ILE A 508 -25.04 13.49 19.56
C ILE A 508 -25.57 13.35 21.00
N SER A 509 -25.03 12.43 21.80
CA SER A 509 -25.41 12.28 23.20
C SER A 509 -25.18 13.54 24.04
N HIS A 510 -24.05 14.24 23.85
CA HIS A 510 -23.76 15.50 24.55
C HIS A 510 -24.72 16.62 24.15
N TYR A 511 -25.01 16.78 22.87
CA TYR A 511 -25.99 17.75 22.39
C TYR A 511 -27.40 17.44 22.91
N GLN A 512 -27.83 16.18 22.88
CA GLN A 512 -29.12 15.75 23.42
C GLN A 512 -29.25 15.99 24.93
N LYS A 513 -28.16 15.80 25.71
CA LYS A 513 -28.14 16.14 27.13
C LYS A 513 -28.35 17.64 27.35
N LEU A 514 -27.74 18.48 26.53
CA LEU A 514 -27.90 19.94 26.63
C LEU A 514 -29.30 20.41 26.21
N VAL A 515 -29.98 19.71 25.29
CA VAL A 515 -31.38 19.99 24.93
C VAL A 515 -32.36 19.63 26.05
N LYS A 516 -32.05 18.59 26.84
CA LYS A 516 -32.89 18.16 27.96
C LYS A 516 -32.75 19.05 29.19
N LYS A 517 -31.57 19.63 29.38
CA LYS A 517 -31.29 20.63 30.42
C LYS A 517 -31.98 21.93 30.05
#